data_AF-A0A7C3LHR6-F1
#
_entry.id   AF-A0A7C3LHR6-F1
#
_cell.length_a   1.000
_cell.length_b   1.000
_cell.length_c   1.000
_cell.angle_alpha   90.00
_cell.angle_beta   90.00
_cell.angle_gamma   90.00
#
_symmetry.space_group_name_H-M   'P 1'
#
loop_
_entity.id
_entity.type
_entity.pdbx_description
1 polymer ?
#
loop_
_entity_poly.entity_id
_entity_poly.type
_entity_poly.pdbx_seq_one_letter_code
_entity_poly.pdbx_strand_id
1 'polypeptide(L)'
;MLSPEWIKASVTPAFPVGNRAAGTQYGLKWWLYRDPANADKVLWGGSGFGGQLPVAFPDLDLIVVFNGWNILPGGKGIPLPQLLARLNKATKTR
;
A
#
# COMPACT_ATOMS: atom_id res chain seq x y z
N MET A 1 -17.64 6.50 16.02
CA MET A 1 -16.36 6.94 15.41
C MET A 1 -15.22 6.10 15.98
N LEU A 2 -14.13 5.92 15.24
CA LEU A 2 -12.92 5.25 15.74
C LEU A 2 -12.06 6.24 16.53
N SER A 3 -11.31 5.76 17.53
CA SER A 3 -10.41 6.61 18.32
C SER A 3 -9.08 6.88 17.58
N PRO A 4 -8.40 8.01 17.85
CA PRO A 4 -7.08 8.28 17.29
C PRO A 4 -6.05 7.18 17.58
N GLU A 5 -6.13 6.57 18.76
CA GLU A 5 -5.26 5.47 19.19
C GLU A 5 -5.50 4.24 18.33
N TRP A 6 -6.77 3.93 18.02
CA TRP A 6 -7.11 2.85 17.11
C TRP A 6 -6.54 3.11 15.72
N ILE A 7 -6.72 4.33 15.18
CA ILE A 7 -6.22 4.70 13.85
C ILE A 7 -4.71 4.50 13.77
N LYS A 8 -3.97 5.05 14.74
CA LYS A 8 -2.52 4.89 14.84
C LYS A 8 -2.11 3.42 14.92
N ALA A 9 -2.75 2.63 15.78
CA ALA A 9 -2.45 1.21 15.91
C ALA A 9 -2.70 0.44 14.61
N SER A 10 -3.74 0.81 13.86
CA SER A 10 -4.13 0.09 12.65
C SER A 10 -3.15 0.20 11.49
N VAL A 11 -2.40 1.30 11.43
CA VAL A 11 -1.39 1.60 10.38
C VAL A 11 0.06 1.47 10.90
N THR A 12 0.24 1.08 12.16
CA THR A 12 1.57 0.78 12.72
C THR A 12 2.00 -0.63 12.32
N PRO A 13 3.25 -0.83 11.86
CA PRO A 13 3.75 -2.19 11.58
C PRO A 13 3.72 -3.08 12.82
N ALA A 14 2.94 -4.16 12.74
CA ALA A 14 2.79 -5.13 13.82
C ALA A 14 3.33 -6.51 13.44
N PHE A 15 3.15 -6.93 12.18
CA PHE A 15 3.50 -8.27 11.72
C PHE A 15 4.28 -8.23 10.40
N PRO A 16 5.39 -8.99 10.25
CA PRO A 16 6.02 -9.16 8.95
C PRO A 16 5.16 -10.03 8.03
N VAL A 17 5.09 -9.70 6.74
CA VAL A 17 4.43 -10.54 5.73
C VAL A 17 5.49 -11.37 5.03
N GLY A 18 5.42 -12.69 5.19
CA GLY A 18 6.41 -13.63 4.67
C GLY A 18 7.74 -13.57 5.43
N ASN A 19 8.80 -14.10 4.82
CA ASN A 19 10.04 -14.43 5.53
C ASN A 19 11.07 -13.29 5.55
N ARG A 20 10.71 -12.07 5.11
CA ARG A 20 11.61 -10.92 5.02
C ARG A 20 11.15 -9.79 5.94
N ALA A 21 11.92 -9.50 6.98
CA ALA A 21 11.64 -8.42 7.92
C ALA A 21 11.63 -7.01 7.27
N ALA A 22 12.41 -6.81 6.21
CA ALA A 22 12.43 -5.57 5.42
C ALA A 22 11.34 -5.50 4.32
N GLY A 23 10.48 -6.52 4.24
CA GLY A 23 9.40 -6.60 3.25
C GLY A 23 8.13 -5.86 3.67
N THR A 24 7.02 -6.18 2.99
CA THR A 24 5.69 -5.72 3.38
C THR A 24 5.41 -6.13 4.83
N GLN A 25 4.83 -5.21 5.59
CA GLN A 25 4.34 -5.48 6.94
C GLN A 25 2.82 -5.39 6.95
N TYR A 26 2.21 -5.87 8.02
CA TYR A 26 0.78 -5.83 8.23
C TYR A 26 0.49 -5.15 9.56
N GLY A 27 -0.45 -4.21 9.53
CA GLY A 27 -1.07 -3.62 10.71
C GLY A 27 -2.25 -4.46 11.17
N LEU A 28 -3.36 -3.85 11.57
CA LEU A 28 -4.58 -4.61 11.90
C LEU A 28 -5.42 -4.93 10.65
N LYS A 29 -5.56 -3.96 9.74
CA LYS A 29 -6.41 -4.04 8.52
C LYS A 29 -5.69 -3.60 7.25
N TRP A 30 -4.44 -3.16 7.37
CA TRP A 30 -3.71 -2.49 6.31
C TRP A 30 -2.43 -3.25 5.98
N TRP A 31 -2.17 -3.38 4.68
CA TRP A 31 -0.83 -3.70 4.19
C TRP A 31 0.02 -2.45 4.28
N LEU A 32 1.26 -2.62 4.74
CA LEU A 32 2.22 -1.55 4.96
C LEU A 32 3.40 -1.78 4.02
N TYR A 33 3.45 -0.98 2.97
CA TYR A 33 4.47 -1.03 1.93
C TYR A 33 5.56 -0.01 2.22
N ARG A 34 6.81 -0.37 1.95
CA ARG A 34 7.91 0.58 1.98
C ARG A 34 7.74 1.57 0.83
N ASP A 35 7.91 2.87 1.10
CA ASP A 35 7.89 3.87 0.04
C ASP A 35 9.07 3.60 -0.92
N PRO A 36 8.81 3.41 -2.23
CA PRO A 36 9.86 3.14 -3.21
C PRO A 36 10.95 4.21 -3.31
N ALA A 37 10.68 5.44 -2.88
CA ALA A 37 11.62 6.55 -2.87
C ALA A 37 12.26 6.81 -1.50
N ASN A 38 11.72 6.23 -0.42
CA ASN A 38 12.29 6.35 0.93
C ASN A 38 11.90 5.14 1.78
N ALA A 39 12.83 4.20 1.99
CA ALA A 39 12.55 2.96 2.70
C ALA A 39 12.18 3.15 4.19
N ASP A 40 12.48 4.31 4.80
CA ASP A 40 12.10 4.61 6.18
C ASP A 40 10.63 5.00 6.32
N LYS A 41 9.98 5.32 5.19
CA LYS A 41 8.58 5.72 5.11
C LYS A 41 7.69 4.56 4.68
N VAL A 42 6.45 4.61 5.15
CA VAL A 42 5.45 3.57 4.91
C VAL A 42 4.25 4.17 4.20
N LEU A 43 3.86 3.51 3.11
CA LEU A 43 2.56 3.67 2.46
C LEU A 43 1.64 2.59 3.03
N TRP A 44 0.39 2.92 3.37
CA TRP A 44 -0.57 1.90 3.79
C TRP A 44 -1.70 1.77 2.79
N GLY A 45 -2.09 0.53 2.49
CA GLY A 45 -3.07 0.26 1.47
C GLY A 45 -3.81 -1.05 1.67
N GLY A 46 -4.94 -1.15 0.95
CA GLY A 46 -5.65 -2.41 0.75
C GLY A 46 -5.09 -3.13 -0.47
N SER A 47 -5.24 -4.44 -0.53
CA SER A 47 -4.93 -5.25 -1.72
C SER A 47 -6.12 -6.16 -1.99
N GLY A 48 -6.83 -5.90 -3.08
CA GLY A 48 -8.04 -6.64 -3.46
C GLY A 48 -7.86 -7.48 -4.73
N PHE A 49 -8.70 -8.50 -4.84
CA PHE A 49 -8.77 -9.35 -6.03
C PHE A 49 -9.02 -8.52 -7.30
N GLY A 50 -8.42 -8.92 -8.42
CA GLY A 50 -8.50 -8.17 -9.68
C GLY A 50 -7.49 -7.03 -9.82
N GLY A 51 -6.64 -6.80 -8.80
CA GLY A 51 -5.61 -5.75 -8.81
C GLY A 51 -6.07 -4.43 -8.20
N GLN A 52 -7.09 -4.46 -7.32
CA GLN A 52 -7.54 -3.28 -6.59
C GLN A 52 -6.49 -2.84 -5.57
N LEU A 53 -6.12 -1.57 -5.57
CA LEU A 53 -5.12 -1.02 -4.66
C LEU A 53 -5.46 0.42 -4.24
N PRO A 54 -6.29 0.62 -3.21
CA PRO A 54 -6.32 1.88 -2.49
C PRO A 54 -5.04 2.01 -1.65
N VAL A 55 -4.33 3.12 -1.79
CA VAL A 55 -3.09 3.40 -1.04
C VAL A 55 -3.06 4.85 -0.58
N ALA A 56 -2.72 5.06 0.68
CA ALA A 56 -2.46 6.37 1.25
C ALA A 56 -0.98 6.72 1.15
N PHE A 57 -0.71 7.98 0.81
CA PHE A 57 0.58 8.65 0.89
C PHE A 57 0.50 9.68 2.02
N PRO A 58 0.83 9.31 3.26
CA PRO A 58 0.55 10.14 4.44
C PRO A 58 1.24 11.51 4.37
N ASP A 59 2.49 11.53 3.91
CA ASP A 59 3.27 12.76 3.80
C ASP A 59 2.76 13.74 2.75
N LEU A 60 1.93 13.26 1.83
CA LEU A 60 1.34 14.06 0.76
C LEU A 60 -0.12 14.42 1.06
N ASP A 61 -0.66 14.00 2.22
CA ASP A 61 -2.09 14.06 2.56
C ASP A 61 -2.98 13.59 1.40
N LEU A 62 -2.59 12.45 0.79
CA LEU A 62 -3.18 11.97 -0.46
C LEU A 62 -3.57 10.50 -0.36
N ILE A 63 -4.75 10.18 -0.88
CA ILE A 63 -5.16 8.80 -1.16
C ILE A 63 -5.26 8.62 -2.67
N VAL A 64 -4.64 7.55 -3.17
CA VAL A 64 -4.76 7.10 -4.55
C VAL A 64 -5.55 5.80 -4.57
N VAL A 65 -6.56 5.73 -5.43
CA VAL A 65 -7.32 4.50 -5.66
C VAL A 65 -7.00 3.99 -7.06
N PHE A 66 -6.23 2.90 -7.14
CA PHE A 66 -6.01 2.19 -8.39
C PHE A 66 -7.03 1.05 -8.53
N ASN A 67 -7.80 1.08 -9.60
CA ASN A 67 -8.77 0.03 -9.91
C ASN A 67 -8.23 -0.87 -11.02
N GLY A 68 -8.21 -2.18 -10.75
CA GLY A 68 -7.87 -3.23 -11.73
C GLY A 68 -9.08 -4.08 -12.10
N TRP A 69 -8.98 -4.86 -13.18
CA TRP A 69 -10.04 -5.80 -13.59
C TRP A 69 -9.49 -7.17 -14.03
N ASN A 70 -8.36 -7.58 -13.46
CA ASN A 70 -7.74 -8.86 -13.78
C ASN A 70 -8.39 -10.01 -12.98
N ILE A 71 -9.67 -10.25 -13.25
CA ILE A 71 -10.50 -11.23 -12.54
C ILE A 71 -10.61 -12.58 -13.25
N LEU A 72 -10.14 -12.66 -14.52
CA LEU A 72 -10.16 -13.88 -15.31
C LEU A 72 -8.76 -14.51 -15.39
N PRO A 73 -8.64 -15.84 -15.55
CA PRO A 73 -7.36 -16.51 -15.77
C PRO A 73 -6.59 -15.94 -16.96
N GLY A 74 -5.26 -15.88 -16.86
CA GLY A 74 -4.39 -15.38 -17.93
C GLY A 74 -4.34 -13.86 -18.08
N GLY A 75 -5.09 -13.10 -17.28
CA GLY A 75 -5.01 -11.64 -17.23
C GLY A 75 -3.61 -11.15 -16.84
N LYS A 76 -3.13 -10.09 -17.50
CA LYS A 76 -1.82 -9.49 -17.18
C LYS A 76 -1.96 -8.45 -16.08
N GLY A 77 -1.43 -8.76 -14.90
CA GLY A 77 -1.31 -7.82 -13.78
C GLY A 77 -0.06 -6.94 -13.86
N ILE A 78 -0.11 -5.77 -13.24
CA ILE A 78 1.09 -4.99 -12.92
C ILE A 78 1.59 -5.50 -11.56
N PRO A 79 2.85 -5.97 -11.44
CA PRO A 79 3.41 -6.37 -10.16
C PRO A 79 3.37 -5.20 -9.16
N LEU A 80 3.00 -5.48 -7.91
CA LEU A 80 2.83 -4.47 -6.86
C LEU A 80 4.03 -3.50 -6.73
N PRO A 81 5.30 -3.94 -6.71
CA PRO A 81 6.42 -3.01 -6.62
C PRO A 81 6.50 -2.03 -7.80
N GLN A 82 6.17 -2.50 -9.01
CA GLN A 82 6.14 -1.65 -10.20
C GLN A 82 4.98 -0.66 -10.15
N LEU A 83 3.81 -1.09 -9.67
CA LEU A 83 2.66 -0.21 -9.49
C LEU A 83 2.96 0.89 -8.46
N LEU A 84 3.47 0.54 -7.27
CA LEU A 84 3.82 1.50 -6.24
C LEU A 84 4.88 2.52 -6.72
N ALA A 85 5.89 2.08 -7.47
CA ALA A 85 6.88 2.98 -8.06
C ALA A 85 6.25 3.98 -9.06
N ARG A 86 5.32 3.51 -9.90
CA ARG A 86 4.58 4.38 -10.83
C ARG A 86 3.70 5.39 -10.11
N LEU A 87 2.99 4.95 -9.05
CA LEU A 87 2.15 5.84 -8.25
C LEU A 87 3.00 6.89 -7.53
N ASN A 88 4.10 6.49 -6.87
CA ASN A 88 5.02 7.42 -6.21
C ASN A 88 5.59 8.49 -7.15
N LYS A 89 5.92 8.09 -8.40
CA LYS A 89 6.35 9.05 -9.42
C LYS A 89 5.22 10.02 -9.80
N ALA A 90 4.01 9.53 -10.00
CA ALA A 90 2.87 10.34 -10.44
C ALA A 90 2.40 11.34 -9.38
N THR A 91 2.47 10.99 -8.09
CA THR A 91 2.01 11.85 -6.98
C THR A 91 2.94 13.03 -6.69
N LYS A 92 4.19 13.00 -7.16
CA LYS A 92 5.21 14.05 -6.95
C LYS A 92 5.31 15.08 -8.08
N THR A 93 4.52 14.93 -9.14
CA THR A 93 4.50 15.84 -10.30
C THR A 93 3.48 16.98 -10.18
N ARG A 94 2.97 17.23 -8.98
CA ARG A 94 2.02 18.32 -8.68
C ARG A 94 2.67 19.39 -7.83
#